data_AF-A0A9P9TB93-F1
#
_entry.id   AF-A0A9P9TB93-F1
#
_cell.length_a   1.000
_cell.length_b   1.000
_cell.length_c   1.000
_cell.angle_alpha   90.00
_cell.angle_beta   90.00
_cell.angle_gamma   90.00
#
_symmetry.space_group_name_H-M   'P 1'
#
loop_
_entity.id
_entity.type
_entity.pdbx_description
1 polymer ?
#
loop_
_entity_poly.entity_id
_entity_poly.type
_entity_poly.pdbx_seq_one_letter_code
_entity_poly.pdbx_strand_id
1 'polypeptide(L)'
;MSTTFQILTQGRVYIYNRRYLEFEVTIEKAHRLLQGQSKSGPDNSTFDALYNGIATNWVVRDDVVKPFGDRRKNLRFVCTFNLDQDCLVYSDEDGHIQLPLARLRKTPSDPPQRSDFTPFDVPSPPQPDFDSFTPPYHKTSAPICKRRFEFVSRVLADFADQWRHILRSCYTDSIFRRLAKAIIDIATCNFRVEEKFLREHIYGRFRYVDVLDVPSWEPYDGHLFRVGRTTVVLNQDLNTALDMAKDEVKKSSKVMKPGDEFEQHMYLLLSVRHIILCHVDSKGSISYTAPTALMDPPTTPMDGIDLPSPTAINLLLQALSPARPPPYTPIHNLPLELQDRILLYVSHGPIEAARLGCTLGLGSPFNWMRPIDWPRREGPVQLLLTPSHRSEGTPVESKIYFGDVFSGVSYR
;
A
#
# COMPACT_ATOMS: atom_id res chain seq x y z
N MET A 1 -15.09 16.76 20.83
CA MET A 1 -15.07 16.90 19.35
C MET A 1 -13.76 16.27 18.86
N SER A 2 -13.79 15.26 17.98
CA SER A 2 -12.57 14.60 17.52
C SER A 2 -12.11 15.21 16.20
N THR A 3 -11.48 16.37 16.28
CA THR A 3 -10.63 16.89 15.21
C THR A 3 -9.27 16.26 15.44
N THR A 4 -8.76 15.50 14.47
CA THR A 4 -7.45 14.83 14.60
C THR A 4 -6.46 15.55 13.71
N PHE A 5 -5.25 15.71 14.23
CA PHE A 5 -4.21 16.51 13.59
C PHE A 5 -3.04 15.60 13.21
N GLN A 6 -2.57 15.70 11.97
CA GLN A 6 -1.41 14.93 11.51
C GLN A 6 -0.23 15.87 11.27
N ILE A 7 0.92 15.60 11.86
CA ILE A 7 2.16 16.31 11.57
C ILE A 7 3.00 15.48 10.62
N LEU A 8 3.44 16.08 9.52
CA LEU A 8 4.35 15.46 8.58
C LEU A 8 5.66 16.20 8.67
N THR A 9 6.55 15.72 9.55
CA THR A 9 7.79 16.42 9.95
C THR A 9 7.53 17.83 10.51
N GLN A 10 8.56 18.53 10.99
CA GLN A 10 8.41 19.84 11.67
C GLN A 10 7.74 20.94 10.82
N GLY A 11 7.37 20.67 9.56
CA GLY A 11 6.88 21.63 8.59
C GLY A 11 5.43 21.49 8.10
N ARG A 12 4.61 20.50 8.51
CA ARG A 12 3.22 20.38 8.02
C ARG A 12 2.21 19.98 9.09
N VAL A 13 1.10 20.71 9.20
CA VAL A 13 -0.03 20.43 10.10
C VAL A 13 -1.29 20.14 9.28
N TYR A 14 -1.86 18.96 9.45
CA TYR A 14 -3.03 18.47 8.72
C TYR A 14 -4.24 18.42 9.65
N ILE A 15 -5.36 19.01 9.22
CA ILE A 15 -6.61 19.09 9.97
C ILE A 15 -7.72 18.47 9.12
N TYR A 16 -8.55 17.64 9.73
CA TYR A 16 -9.77 17.17 9.08
C TYR A 16 -10.92 17.09 10.08
N ASN A 17 -12.15 17.17 9.56
CA ASN A 17 -13.35 16.96 10.36
C ASN A 17 -14.36 16.05 9.64
N ARG A 18 -15.02 15.20 10.43
CA ARG A 18 -16.12 14.31 10.01
C ARG A 18 -17.51 14.91 10.26
N ARG A 19 -17.61 16.01 11.00
CA ARG A 19 -18.84 16.74 11.33
C ARG A 19 -18.81 18.14 10.72
N TYR A 20 -19.97 18.81 10.69
CA TYR A 20 -20.12 20.19 10.24
C TYR A 20 -19.23 21.13 11.07
N LEU A 21 -18.02 21.38 10.57
CA LEU A 21 -17.32 22.63 10.82
C LEU A 21 -17.31 23.35 9.49
N GLU A 22 -17.87 24.55 9.46
CA GLU A 22 -17.89 25.38 8.26
C GLU A 22 -16.47 25.90 7.97
N PHE A 23 -16.24 26.25 6.70
CA PHE A 23 -14.96 26.79 6.23
C PHE A 23 -14.56 28.01 7.06
N GLU A 24 -15.51 28.92 7.24
CA GLU A 24 -15.41 30.19 7.94
C GLU A 24 -14.91 29.97 9.38
N VAL A 25 -15.50 29.02 10.10
CA VAL A 25 -15.11 28.69 11.49
C VAL A 25 -13.66 28.20 11.56
N THR A 26 -13.25 27.39 10.58
CA THR A 26 -11.88 26.83 10.53
C THR A 26 -10.86 27.94 10.23
N ILE A 27 -11.14 28.77 9.23
CA ILE A 27 -10.25 29.85 8.81
C ILE A 27 -10.18 30.96 9.85
N GLU A 28 -11.31 31.34 10.47
CA GLU A 28 -11.34 32.37 11.50
C GLU A 28 -10.53 31.93 12.74
N LYS A 29 -10.64 30.66 13.14
CA LYS A 29 -9.82 30.11 14.23
C LYS A 29 -8.33 30.13 13.87
N ALA A 30 -7.97 29.73 12.66
CA ALA A 30 -6.58 29.77 12.20
C ALA A 30 -6.03 31.20 12.13
N HIS A 31 -6.81 32.15 11.61
CA HIS A 31 -6.48 33.57 11.55
C HIS A 31 -6.21 34.13 12.95
N ARG A 32 -7.11 33.91 13.90
CA ARG A 32 -6.94 34.36 15.30
C ARG A 32 -5.68 33.82 15.97
N LEU A 33 -5.27 32.59 15.66
CA LEU A 33 -4.08 31.99 16.25
C LEU A 33 -2.78 32.47 15.61
N LEU A 34 -2.80 32.74 14.30
CA LEU A 34 -1.62 33.12 13.53
C LEU A 34 -1.40 34.63 13.45
N GLN A 35 -2.40 35.44 13.81
CA GLN A 35 -2.30 36.89 13.78
C GLN A 35 -1.11 37.39 14.63
N GLY A 36 -0.26 38.20 14.02
CA GLY A 36 0.93 38.75 14.68
C GLY A 36 2.08 37.75 14.90
N GLN A 37 1.91 36.48 14.51
CA GLN A 37 2.98 35.49 14.55
C GLN A 37 4.03 35.77 13.46
N SER A 38 5.28 35.42 13.73
CA SER A 38 6.37 35.53 12.76
C SER A 38 6.68 34.16 12.13
N LYS A 39 7.28 34.17 10.94
CA LYS A 39 7.74 32.94 10.27
C LYS A 39 9.00 32.36 10.92
N SER A 40 9.85 33.20 11.50
CA SER A 40 11.25 32.88 11.86
C SER A 40 11.66 33.48 13.21
N GLY A 41 10.81 33.35 14.23
CA GLY A 41 11.18 33.66 15.61
C GLY A 41 12.16 32.62 16.18
N PRO A 42 12.88 32.94 17.27
CA PRO A 42 13.74 31.98 17.97
C PRO A 42 12.98 30.77 18.53
N ASP A 43 11.66 30.92 18.69
CA ASP A 43 10.71 29.85 18.93
C ASP A 43 9.86 29.67 17.67
N ASN A 44 9.48 28.43 17.35
CA ASN A 44 8.75 28.02 16.14
C ASN A 44 7.29 28.54 16.18
N SER A 45 7.09 29.86 16.28
CA SER A 45 5.89 30.48 16.87
C SER A 45 4.60 30.21 16.09
N THR A 46 4.68 30.06 14.77
CA THR A 46 3.54 29.62 13.93
C THR A 46 3.18 28.16 14.23
N PHE A 47 4.17 27.27 14.32
CA PHE A 47 3.93 25.87 14.65
C PHE A 47 3.36 25.76 16.06
N ASP A 48 3.95 26.43 17.05
CA ASP A 48 3.49 26.36 18.45
C ASP A 48 2.07 26.92 18.63
N ALA A 49 1.72 27.99 17.90
CA ALA A 49 0.35 28.53 17.91
C ALA A 49 -0.67 27.55 17.32
N LEU A 50 -0.34 26.89 16.20
CA LEU A 50 -1.19 25.83 15.64
C LEU A 50 -1.23 24.61 16.57
N TYR A 51 -0.09 24.28 17.17
CA TYR A 51 0.12 23.13 18.04
C TYR A 51 -0.78 23.20 19.28
N ASN A 52 -0.75 24.36 19.95
CA ASN A 52 -1.50 24.59 21.19
C ASN A 52 -2.96 25.02 20.94
N GLY A 53 -3.22 25.72 19.84
CA GLY A 53 -4.49 26.41 19.61
C GLY A 53 -5.55 25.61 18.85
N ILE A 54 -5.15 24.75 17.92
CA ILE A 54 -6.12 24.04 17.07
C ILE A 54 -6.36 22.61 17.53
N ALA A 55 -5.33 21.92 18.02
CA ALA A 55 -5.41 20.47 18.17
C ALA A 55 -5.80 19.94 19.54
N THR A 56 -6.58 18.85 19.50
CA THR A 56 -6.92 18.05 20.68
C THR A 56 -6.24 16.69 20.71
N ASN A 57 -5.84 16.13 19.57
CA ASN A 57 -5.09 14.87 19.44
C ASN A 57 -4.11 14.94 18.26
N TRP A 58 -2.85 14.56 18.49
CA TRP A 58 -1.77 14.61 17.51
C TRP A 58 -1.29 13.21 17.12
N VAL A 59 -1.02 13.02 15.82
CA VAL A 59 -0.35 11.82 15.29
C VAL A 59 0.75 12.26 14.34
N VAL A 60 2.00 11.87 14.62
CA VAL A 60 3.12 12.08 13.70
C VAL A 60 3.06 11.02 12.61
N ARG A 61 3.19 11.43 11.34
CA ARG A 61 3.09 10.53 10.18
C ARG A 61 4.11 10.88 9.11
N ASP A 62 4.40 9.89 8.27
CA ASP A 62 5.42 9.98 7.22
C ASP A 62 4.88 10.52 5.88
N ASP A 63 3.55 10.74 5.75
CA ASP A 63 2.93 11.19 4.49
C ASP A 63 1.55 11.88 4.64
N VAL A 64 1.22 12.77 3.69
CA VAL A 64 -0.07 13.46 3.58
C VAL A 64 -1.10 12.50 3.00
N VAL A 65 -2.15 12.20 3.76
CA VAL A 65 -3.25 11.43 3.21
C VAL A 65 -4.13 12.33 2.33
N LYS A 66 -4.51 11.85 1.14
CA LYS A 66 -5.41 12.56 0.22
C LYS A 66 -6.74 11.80 0.14
N PRO A 67 -7.70 12.07 1.05
CA PRO A 67 -8.88 11.23 1.23
C PRO A 67 -9.97 11.46 0.17
N PHE A 68 -9.93 12.57 -0.58
CA PHE A 68 -10.91 12.89 -1.61
C PHE A 68 -10.82 11.95 -2.82
N GLY A 69 -11.98 11.63 -3.42
CA GLY A 69 -12.13 10.66 -4.50
C GLY A 69 -12.29 9.20 -4.05
N ASP A 70 -12.39 8.89 -2.74
CA ASP A 70 -12.60 7.49 -2.29
C ASP A 70 -14.09 7.34 -2.05
N ARG A 71 -14.70 6.28 -2.59
CA ARG A 71 -16.09 5.93 -2.26
C ARG A 71 -16.36 5.76 -0.75
N ARG A 72 -15.32 5.53 0.06
CA ARG A 72 -15.40 5.46 1.54
C ARG A 72 -15.34 6.82 2.22
N LYS A 73 -15.12 7.90 1.47
CA LYS A 73 -14.96 9.24 1.99
C LYS A 73 -16.15 9.58 2.90
N ASN A 74 -15.82 9.90 4.14
CA ASN A 74 -16.75 10.46 5.12
C ASN A 74 -16.19 11.76 5.72
N LEU A 75 -15.39 12.47 4.92
CA LEU A 75 -14.78 13.74 5.30
C LEU A 75 -15.43 14.85 4.51
N ARG A 76 -15.78 15.95 5.19
CA ARG A 76 -16.33 17.12 4.51
C ARG A 76 -15.23 17.98 3.91
N PHE A 77 -14.17 18.21 4.69
CA PHE A 77 -13.01 18.97 4.26
C PHE A 77 -11.71 18.44 4.88
N VAL A 78 -10.60 18.86 4.29
CA VAL A 78 -9.23 18.74 4.80
C VAL A 78 -8.57 20.10 4.68
N CYS A 79 -7.84 20.49 5.72
CA CYS A 79 -7.12 21.74 5.78
C CYS A 79 -5.67 21.43 6.17
N THR A 80 -4.72 21.73 5.28
CA THR A 80 -3.29 21.41 5.43
C THR A 80 -2.49 22.71 5.50
N PHE A 81 -1.85 22.96 6.63
CA PHE A 81 -0.88 24.04 6.82
C PHE A 81 0.49 23.48 6.46
N ASN A 82 1.03 23.91 5.32
CA ASN A 82 2.39 23.59 4.91
C ASN A 82 3.29 24.76 5.30
N LEU A 83 3.94 24.64 6.45
CA LEU A 83 4.84 25.65 7.02
C LEU A 83 6.12 25.78 6.19
N ASP A 84 6.59 24.69 5.56
CA ASP A 84 7.77 24.72 4.68
C ASP A 84 7.55 25.63 3.47
N GLN A 85 6.38 25.48 2.83
CA GLN A 85 5.96 26.28 1.67
C GLN A 85 5.24 27.58 2.08
N ASP A 86 5.04 27.78 3.38
CA ASP A 86 4.29 28.88 3.96
C ASP A 86 2.87 29.07 3.38
N CYS A 87 2.15 27.97 3.15
CA CYS A 87 0.81 27.97 2.55
C CYS A 87 -0.21 27.13 3.35
N LEU A 88 -1.47 27.53 3.25
CA LEU A 88 -2.64 26.80 3.69
C LEU A 88 -3.33 26.22 2.46
N VAL A 89 -3.55 24.91 2.44
CA VAL A 89 -4.34 24.21 1.42
C VAL A 89 -5.64 23.74 2.06
N TYR A 90 -6.76 24.14 1.50
CA TYR A 90 -8.09 23.67 1.88
C TYR A 90 -8.66 22.82 0.75
N SER A 91 -9.24 21.68 1.08
CA SER A 91 -9.77 20.71 0.12
C SER A 91 -11.12 20.21 0.58
N ASP A 92 -12.12 20.24 -0.29
CA ASP A 92 -13.48 19.77 -0.04
C ASP A 92 -14.11 19.14 -1.29
N GLU A 93 -15.44 19.10 -1.37
CA GLU A 93 -16.17 18.59 -2.55
C GLU A 93 -16.12 19.52 -3.75
N ASP A 94 -15.93 20.83 -3.52
CA ASP A 94 -15.90 21.84 -4.58
C ASP A 94 -14.51 21.98 -5.20
N GLY A 95 -13.50 21.34 -4.58
CA GLY A 95 -12.15 21.23 -5.12
C GLY A 95 -11.07 21.57 -4.09
N HIS A 96 -9.98 22.13 -4.59
CA HIS A 96 -8.77 22.38 -3.84
C HIS A 96 -8.38 23.85 -4.01
N ILE A 97 -8.20 24.55 -2.90
CA ILE A 97 -7.88 25.97 -2.86
C ILE A 97 -6.71 26.22 -1.90
N GLN A 98 -5.91 27.24 -2.16
CA GLN A 98 -4.75 27.59 -1.34
C GLN A 98 -4.66 29.07 -1.02
N LEU A 99 -4.01 29.38 0.12
CA LEU A 99 -3.76 30.73 0.60
C LEU A 99 -2.37 30.80 1.27
N PRO A 100 -1.52 31.79 0.95
CA PRO A 100 -0.28 31.99 1.70
C PRO A 100 -0.54 32.25 3.20
N LEU A 101 0.18 31.56 4.10
CA LEU A 101 0.03 31.73 5.54
C LEU A 101 0.34 33.16 6.01
N ALA A 102 1.19 33.87 5.27
CA ALA A 102 1.42 35.29 5.48
C ALA A 102 0.11 36.12 5.51
N ARG A 103 -0.93 35.72 4.77
CA ARG A 103 -2.25 36.39 4.83
C ARG A 103 -2.94 36.20 6.18
N LEU A 104 -2.75 35.05 6.83
CA LEU A 104 -3.31 34.76 8.16
C LEU A 104 -2.53 35.45 9.28
N ARG A 105 -1.28 35.85 9.06
CA ARG A 105 -0.43 36.52 10.06
C ARG A 105 -0.59 38.04 10.08
N LYS A 106 -1.16 38.64 9.02
CA LYS A 106 -1.28 40.11 8.90
C LYS A 106 -2.20 40.67 9.98
N THR A 107 -1.75 41.76 10.60
CA THR A 107 -2.55 42.56 11.55
C THR A 107 -2.75 43.96 10.94
N PRO A 108 -3.96 44.57 10.99
CA PRO A 108 -5.28 44.05 11.30
C PRO A 108 -6.09 43.88 10.01
N SER A 109 -6.24 42.65 9.52
CA SER A 109 -7.14 42.35 8.38
C SER A 109 -8.32 41.52 8.84
N ASP A 110 -9.46 41.66 8.16
CA ASP A 110 -10.57 40.71 8.30
C ASP A 110 -10.11 39.29 7.96
N PRO A 111 -10.75 38.24 8.53
CA PRO A 111 -10.47 36.87 8.18
C PRO A 111 -10.64 36.65 6.66
N PRO A 112 -9.70 35.95 6.01
CA PRO A 112 -9.77 35.73 4.57
C PRO A 112 -11.03 34.94 4.20
N GLN A 113 -11.72 35.39 3.16
CA GLN A 113 -12.88 34.75 2.60
C GLN A 113 -12.47 33.68 1.58
N ARG A 114 -13.37 32.77 1.22
CA ARG A 114 -13.08 31.72 0.23
C ARG A 114 -12.61 32.29 -1.11
N SER A 115 -13.13 33.46 -1.50
CA SER A 115 -12.72 34.19 -2.70
C SER A 115 -11.27 34.69 -2.69
N ASP A 116 -10.64 34.80 -1.51
CA ASP A 116 -9.24 35.21 -1.39
C ASP A 116 -8.26 34.06 -1.71
N PHE A 117 -8.78 32.83 -1.82
CA PHE A 117 -7.98 31.66 -2.12
C PHE A 117 -7.84 31.47 -3.63
N THR A 118 -6.69 30.99 -4.05
CA THR A 118 -6.46 30.59 -5.43
C THR A 118 -6.70 29.10 -5.59
N PRO A 119 -7.21 28.62 -6.74
CA PRO A 119 -7.26 27.19 -7.04
C PRO A 119 -5.88 26.52 -6.88
N PHE A 120 -5.87 25.28 -6.43
CA PHE A 120 -4.66 24.47 -6.24
C PHE A 120 -4.82 23.10 -6.89
N ASP A 121 -3.99 22.78 -7.88
CA ASP A 121 -4.02 21.45 -8.47
C ASP A 121 -3.25 20.45 -7.61
N VAL A 122 -3.93 19.39 -7.21
CA VAL A 122 -3.28 18.29 -6.49
C VAL A 122 -2.36 17.57 -7.47
N PRO A 123 -1.07 17.38 -7.13
CA PRO A 123 -0.15 16.66 -8.00
C PRO A 123 -0.70 15.27 -8.33
N SER A 124 -0.86 15.02 -9.62
CA SER A 124 -1.18 13.69 -10.13
C SER A 124 -0.04 12.73 -9.80
N PRO A 125 -0.37 11.45 -9.55
CA PRO A 125 0.59 10.35 -9.62
C PRO A 125 1.66 10.52 -10.69
N PRO A 126 2.95 10.23 -10.42
CA PRO A 126 3.96 10.14 -11.46
C PRO A 126 3.44 9.23 -12.58
N GLN A 127 3.31 9.80 -13.78
CA GLN A 127 2.99 9.04 -14.97
C GLN A 127 4.24 8.24 -15.34
N PRO A 128 4.11 6.95 -15.64
CA PRO A 128 5.27 6.17 -16.04
C PRO A 128 5.76 6.64 -17.40
N ASP A 129 7.06 6.88 -17.49
CA ASP A 129 7.76 7.05 -18.76
C ASP A 129 8.34 5.69 -19.17
N PHE A 130 7.97 5.22 -20.37
CA PHE A 130 8.39 3.94 -20.91
C PHE A 130 9.30 4.05 -22.12
N ASP A 131 9.82 5.25 -22.45
CA ASP A 131 10.61 5.48 -23.66
C ASP A 131 11.89 4.62 -23.70
N SER A 132 12.46 4.29 -22.54
CA SER A 132 13.63 3.40 -22.46
C SER A 132 13.32 1.92 -22.68
N PHE A 133 12.04 1.53 -22.69
CA PHE A 133 11.58 0.14 -22.80
C PHE A 133 11.02 -0.13 -24.20
N THR A 134 11.90 -0.19 -25.19
CA THR A 134 11.52 -0.47 -26.58
C THR A 134 11.47 -1.98 -26.87
N PRO A 135 10.59 -2.45 -27.76
CA PRO A 135 10.63 -3.83 -28.26
C PRO A 135 12.00 -4.19 -28.89
N PRO A 136 12.40 -5.48 -28.92
CA PRO A 136 11.59 -6.66 -28.64
C PRO A 136 11.53 -7.03 -27.15
N TYR A 137 10.33 -7.35 -26.66
CA TYR A 137 10.12 -7.79 -25.28
C TYR A 137 10.39 -9.28 -25.11
N HIS A 138 11.06 -9.62 -24.02
CA HIS A 138 11.22 -11.00 -23.59
C HIS A 138 9.87 -11.59 -23.16
N LYS A 139 9.60 -12.83 -23.56
CA LYS A 139 8.41 -13.59 -23.14
C LYS A 139 8.83 -14.62 -22.10
N THR A 140 8.30 -14.48 -20.90
CA THR A 140 8.48 -15.45 -19.82
C THR A 140 7.64 -16.70 -20.06
N SER A 141 8.25 -17.89 -20.01
CA SER A 141 7.56 -19.18 -20.23
C SER A 141 7.45 -20.05 -18.98
N ALA A 142 7.92 -19.57 -17.82
CA ALA A 142 7.94 -20.37 -16.61
C ALA A 142 6.51 -20.69 -16.13
N PRO A 143 6.15 -21.98 -15.93
CA PRO A 143 4.84 -22.35 -15.44
C PRO A 143 4.65 -21.86 -14.01
N ILE A 144 3.51 -21.25 -13.74
CA ILE A 144 3.16 -20.75 -12.40
C ILE A 144 2.18 -21.73 -11.75
N CYS A 145 2.40 -22.01 -10.46
CA CYS A 145 1.48 -22.80 -9.68
C CYS A 145 0.11 -22.11 -9.62
N LYS A 146 -0.92 -22.73 -10.22
CA LYS A 146 -2.30 -22.21 -10.24
C LYS A 146 -2.81 -21.85 -8.84
N ARG A 147 -2.48 -22.65 -7.82
CA ARG A 147 -2.81 -22.39 -6.41
C ARG A 147 -2.28 -21.04 -5.92
N ARG A 148 -0.99 -20.79 -6.14
CA ARG A 148 -0.37 -19.50 -5.79
C ARG A 148 -1.00 -18.36 -6.54
N PHE A 149 -1.22 -18.54 -7.85
CA PHE A 149 -1.84 -17.52 -8.67
C PHE A 149 -3.22 -17.13 -8.14
N GLU A 150 -4.14 -18.08 -7.95
CA GLU A 150 -5.51 -17.78 -7.51
C GLU A 150 -5.57 -17.15 -6.11
N PHE A 151 -4.73 -17.60 -5.18
CA PHE A 151 -4.68 -17.04 -3.84
C PHE A 151 -4.06 -15.64 -3.82
N VAL A 152 -2.84 -15.49 -4.35
CA VAL A 152 -2.10 -14.22 -4.35
C VAL A 152 -2.82 -13.15 -5.15
N SER A 153 -3.40 -13.49 -6.30
CA SER A 153 -4.13 -12.52 -7.14
C SER A 153 -5.24 -11.83 -6.36
N ARG A 154 -6.01 -12.62 -5.62
CA ARG A 154 -7.14 -12.09 -4.85
C ARG A 154 -6.68 -11.31 -3.61
N VAL A 155 -5.67 -11.80 -2.88
CA VAL A 155 -5.11 -11.07 -1.74
C VAL A 155 -4.52 -9.72 -2.17
N LEU A 156 -3.79 -9.67 -3.29
CA LEU A 156 -3.27 -8.41 -3.84
C LEU A 156 -4.39 -7.46 -4.26
N ALA A 157 -5.45 -7.96 -4.90
CA ALA A 157 -6.60 -7.16 -5.30
C ALA A 157 -7.33 -6.56 -4.09
N ASP A 158 -7.59 -7.38 -3.06
CA ASP A 158 -8.27 -6.92 -1.85
C ASP A 158 -7.37 -5.95 -1.05
N PHE A 159 -6.05 -6.19 -1.02
CA PHE A 159 -5.07 -5.25 -0.45
C PHE A 159 -5.09 -3.90 -1.19
N ALA A 160 -5.10 -3.93 -2.51
CA ALA A 160 -5.18 -2.72 -3.34
C ALA A 160 -6.48 -1.94 -3.08
N ASP A 161 -7.62 -2.62 -2.99
CA ASP A 161 -8.89 -1.96 -2.62
C ASP A 161 -8.76 -1.34 -1.22
N GLN A 162 -8.27 -2.06 -0.20
CA GLN A 162 -8.15 -1.50 1.15
C GLN A 162 -7.30 -0.23 1.21
N TRP A 163 -6.19 -0.18 0.48
CA TRP A 163 -5.24 0.94 0.48
C TRP A 163 -5.40 1.92 -0.68
N ARG A 164 -6.51 1.85 -1.41
CA ARG A 164 -6.76 2.64 -2.63
C ARG A 164 -6.62 4.15 -2.46
N HIS A 165 -6.92 4.66 -1.27
CA HIS A 165 -6.85 6.09 -0.98
C HIS A 165 -5.43 6.64 -1.06
N ILE A 166 -4.42 5.78 -0.86
CA ILE A 166 -3.00 6.09 -1.02
C ILE A 166 -2.57 5.82 -2.46
N LEU A 167 -2.91 4.65 -3.01
CA LEU A 167 -2.43 4.20 -4.31
C LEU A 167 -2.80 5.13 -5.48
N ARG A 168 -3.93 5.83 -5.38
CA ARG A 168 -4.39 6.82 -6.37
C ARG A 168 -3.65 8.17 -6.34
N SER A 169 -2.80 8.40 -5.36
CA SER A 169 -2.17 9.69 -5.08
C SER A 169 -0.64 9.57 -5.13
N CYS A 170 0.05 10.70 -5.18
CA CYS A 170 1.48 10.70 -4.86
C CYS A 170 1.68 10.35 -3.39
N TYR A 171 2.70 9.57 -3.11
CA TYR A 171 3.10 9.17 -1.77
C TYR A 171 4.63 9.27 -1.60
N THR A 172 5.08 9.41 -0.36
CA THR A 172 6.50 9.52 -0.03
C THR A 172 7.26 8.22 -0.30
N ASP A 173 8.58 8.31 -0.38
CA ASP A 173 9.46 7.15 -0.53
C ASP A 173 9.29 6.11 0.59
N SER A 174 9.02 6.56 1.83
CA SER A 174 8.72 5.66 2.96
C SER A 174 7.47 4.83 2.67
N ILE A 175 6.36 5.47 2.29
CA ILE A 175 5.10 4.77 1.98
C ILE A 175 5.26 3.87 0.75
N PHE A 176 5.97 4.34 -0.27
CA PHE A 176 6.33 3.53 -1.43
C PHE A 176 7.01 2.22 -1.03
N ARG A 177 8.05 2.28 -0.20
CA ARG A 177 8.78 1.09 0.26
C ARG A 177 7.94 0.18 1.16
N ARG A 178 7.05 0.75 1.99
CA ARG A 178 6.07 -0.03 2.77
C ARG A 178 5.12 -0.80 1.84
N LEU A 179 4.52 -0.14 0.84
CA LEU A 179 3.63 -0.79 -0.11
C LEU A 179 4.35 -1.86 -0.94
N ALA A 180 5.59 -1.59 -1.39
CA ALA A 180 6.41 -2.57 -2.08
C ALA A 180 6.70 -3.80 -1.21
N LYS A 181 6.98 -3.60 0.10
CA LYS A 181 7.11 -4.70 1.05
C LYS A 181 5.86 -5.56 1.14
N ALA A 182 4.69 -4.95 1.28
CA ALA A 182 3.43 -5.67 1.33
C ALA A 182 3.20 -6.52 0.06
N ILE A 183 3.47 -5.95 -1.13
CA ILE A 183 3.33 -6.67 -2.41
C ILE A 183 4.25 -7.90 -2.46
N ILE A 184 5.51 -7.75 -2.06
CA ILE A 184 6.50 -8.84 -2.08
C ILE A 184 6.17 -9.89 -1.01
N ASP A 185 5.79 -9.48 0.19
CA ASP A 185 5.40 -10.39 1.27
C ASP A 185 4.13 -11.18 0.89
N ILE A 186 3.13 -10.55 0.28
CA ILE A 186 1.95 -11.25 -0.25
C ILE A 186 2.35 -12.23 -1.34
N ALA A 187 3.14 -11.80 -2.33
CA ALA A 187 3.53 -12.65 -3.46
C ALA A 187 4.39 -13.86 -3.05
N THR A 188 5.22 -13.69 -2.02
CA THR A 188 6.03 -14.78 -1.45
C THR A 188 5.32 -15.58 -0.36
N CYS A 189 4.08 -15.21 0.00
CA CYS A 189 3.33 -15.75 1.15
C CYS A 189 4.07 -15.58 2.50
N ASN A 190 4.96 -14.59 2.58
CA ASN A 190 5.73 -14.21 3.76
C ASN A 190 4.97 -13.23 4.65
N PHE A 191 3.80 -13.66 5.12
CA PHE A 191 2.98 -12.92 6.07
C PHE A 191 2.40 -13.86 7.12
N ARG A 192 1.99 -13.32 8.26
CA ARG A 192 1.32 -14.07 9.32
C ARG A 192 -0.20 -13.91 9.17
N VAL A 193 -0.94 -15.00 9.36
CA VAL A 193 -2.39 -14.94 9.53
C VAL A 193 -2.70 -15.07 11.01
N GLU A 194 -3.42 -14.09 11.55
CA GLU A 194 -3.97 -14.17 12.90
C GLU A 194 -5.46 -14.54 12.82
N GLU A 195 -5.79 -15.70 13.38
CA GLU A 195 -7.13 -16.26 13.32
C GLU A 195 -7.92 -15.89 14.57
N LYS A 196 -9.03 -15.20 14.36
CA LYS A 196 -9.93 -14.71 15.40
C LYS A 196 -11.23 -15.51 15.36
N PHE A 197 -11.34 -16.48 16.28
CA PHE A 197 -12.50 -17.38 16.40
C PHE A 197 -13.21 -17.30 17.75
N LEU A 198 -12.62 -16.61 18.74
CA LEU A 198 -13.22 -16.41 20.05
C LEU A 198 -14.31 -15.33 20.01
N ARG A 199 -15.30 -15.49 20.90
CA ARG A 199 -16.41 -14.55 21.09
C ARG A 199 -15.85 -13.16 21.39
N GLU A 200 -16.25 -12.19 20.58
CA GLU A 200 -15.87 -10.80 20.78
C GLU A 200 -17.08 -9.91 20.47
N HIS A 201 -17.41 -9.04 21.42
CA HIS A 201 -18.40 -8.00 21.21
C HIS A 201 -17.68 -6.73 20.74
N ILE A 202 -17.99 -6.28 19.53
CA ILE A 202 -17.39 -5.07 18.95
C ILE A 202 -18.22 -3.86 19.36
N TYR A 203 -17.61 -2.91 20.08
CA TYR A 203 -18.27 -1.70 20.59
C TYR A 203 -18.34 -0.53 19.58
N GLY A 204 -18.12 -0.79 18.28
CA GLY A 204 -18.25 0.23 17.24
C GLY A 204 -17.97 -0.28 15.82
N ARG A 205 -18.62 0.31 14.82
CA ARG A 205 -18.38 -0.01 13.40
C ARG A 205 -17.38 0.95 12.78
N PHE A 206 -16.10 0.73 13.04
CA PHE A 206 -15.02 1.38 12.31
C PHE A 206 -14.56 0.51 11.14
N ARG A 207 -13.99 1.12 10.10
CA ARG A 207 -13.36 0.35 9.02
C ARG A 207 -11.99 -0.15 9.49
N TYR A 208 -11.54 -1.28 8.94
CA TYR A 208 -10.19 -1.77 9.20
C TYR A 208 -9.12 -0.85 8.63
N VAL A 209 -9.40 -0.26 7.47
CA VAL A 209 -8.61 0.82 6.87
C VAL A 209 -9.54 1.99 6.61
N ASP A 210 -9.26 3.10 7.27
CA ASP A 210 -9.90 4.39 7.06
C ASP A 210 -9.22 5.16 5.92
N VAL A 211 -9.94 6.08 5.29
CA VAL A 211 -9.41 6.94 4.21
C VAL A 211 -8.32 7.89 4.71
N LEU A 212 -8.09 7.91 6.01
CA LEU A 212 -7.08 8.70 6.70
C LEU A 212 -5.92 7.86 7.18
N ASP A 213 -5.92 6.54 7.03
CA ASP A 213 -4.85 5.68 7.55
C ASP A 213 -3.65 5.64 6.59
N VAL A 214 -2.47 5.40 7.16
CA VAL A 214 -1.22 5.14 6.42
C VAL A 214 -0.65 3.79 6.85
N PRO A 215 0.04 3.06 5.96
CA PRO A 215 0.77 1.86 6.30
C PRO A 215 1.70 2.08 7.49
N SER A 216 1.59 1.24 8.51
CA SER A 216 2.39 1.33 9.74
C SER A 216 3.47 0.25 9.85
N TRP A 217 3.49 -0.75 8.96
CA TRP A 217 4.55 -1.78 8.93
C TRP A 217 5.85 -1.21 8.39
N GLU A 218 6.98 -1.81 8.77
CA GLU A 218 8.32 -1.30 8.42
C GLU A 218 8.56 -1.30 6.90
N PRO A 219 9.20 -0.26 6.34
CA PRO A 219 9.64 -0.26 4.94
C PRO A 219 10.85 -1.19 4.75
N TYR A 220 11.21 -1.49 3.50
CA TYR A 220 12.56 -1.97 3.21
C TYR A 220 13.59 -0.87 3.46
N ASP A 221 14.76 -1.23 4.00
CA ASP A 221 15.82 -0.26 4.30
C ASP A 221 16.41 0.40 3.05
N GLY A 222 16.43 -0.32 1.93
CA GLY A 222 17.00 0.14 0.67
C GLY A 222 16.13 -0.14 -0.55
N HIS A 223 16.54 0.45 -1.67
CA HIS A 223 15.88 0.34 -2.97
C HIS A 223 16.36 -0.86 -3.78
N LEU A 224 17.37 -1.60 -3.32
CA LEU A 224 17.91 -2.75 -4.01
C LEU A 224 18.21 -3.86 -2.99
N PHE A 225 17.59 -5.03 -3.17
CA PHE A 225 17.78 -6.18 -2.30
C PHE A 225 17.47 -7.49 -3.04
N ARG A 226 17.91 -8.62 -2.50
CA ARG A 226 17.76 -9.94 -3.14
C ARG A 226 16.65 -10.75 -2.47
N VAL A 227 15.76 -11.31 -3.29
CA VAL A 227 14.74 -12.29 -2.88
C VAL A 227 14.98 -13.57 -3.67
N GLY A 228 15.56 -14.58 -3.02
CA GLY A 228 15.97 -15.81 -3.70
C GLY A 228 17.00 -15.56 -4.81
N ARG A 229 16.62 -15.81 -6.07
CA ARG A 229 17.46 -15.61 -7.26
C ARG A 229 17.26 -14.26 -7.95
N THR A 230 16.31 -13.47 -7.45
CA THR A 230 15.91 -12.22 -8.11
C THR A 230 16.35 -11.04 -7.28
N THR A 231 17.01 -10.09 -7.92
CA THR A 231 17.30 -8.78 -7.34
C THR A 231 16.11 -7.88 -7.59
N VAL A 232 15.47 -7.42 -6.51
CA VAL A 232 14.37 -6.47 -6.60
C VAL A 232 14.94 -5.06 -6.58
N VAL A 233 14.52 -4.24 -7.53
CA VAL A 233 14.86 -2.82 -7.62
C VAL A 233 13.58 -2.00 -7.47
N LEU A 234 13.50 -1.27 -6.36
CA LEU A 234 12.38 -0.40 -6.04
C LEU A 234 12.68 1.00 -6.54
N ASN A 235 11.85 1.51 -7.44
CA ASN A 235 11.81 2.94 -7.75
C ASN A 235 10.43 3.30 -8.32
N GLN A 236 9.92 4.48 -8.00
CA GLN A 236 8.69 4.97 -8.61
C GLN A 236 8.89 5.29 -10.11
N ASP A 237 10.09 5.71 -10.49
CA ASP A 237 10.52 5.84 -11.88
C ASP A 237 11.25 4.60 -12.37
N LEU A 238 10.65 3.90 -13.34
CA LEU A 238 11.19 2.65 -13.88
C LEU A 238 12.44 2.86 -14.73
N ASN A 239 12.64 4.04 -15.33
CA ASN A 239 13.87 4.35 -16.05
C ASN A 239 15.05 4.40 -15.06
N THR A 240 14.88 5.11 -13.95
CA THR A 240 15.87 5.12 -12.87
C THR A 240 16.09 3.71 -12.29
N ALA A 241 15.04 2.90 -12.13
CA ALA A 241 15.19 1.50 -11.69
C ALA A 241 16.03 0.66 -12.67
N LEU A 242 15.83 0.84 -13.97
CA LEU A 242 16.58 0.14 -15.00
C LEU A 242 18.06 0.54 -14.98
N ASP A 243 18.37 1.82 -14.79
CA ASP A 243 19.75 2.28 -14.71
C ASP A 243 20.45 1.77 -13.44
N MET A 244 19.75 1.73 -12.31
CA MET A 244 20.24 1.07 -11.09
C MET A 244 20.56 -0.42 -11.34
N ALA A 245 19.69 -1.14 -12.06
CA ALA A 245 19.93 -2.54 -12.41
C ALA A 245 21.14 -2.70 -13.34
N LYS A 246 21.28 -1.86 -14.38
CA LYS A 246 22.46 -1.86 -15.28
C LYS A 246 23.75 -1.62 -14.51
N ASP A 247 23.75 -0.68 -13.59
CA ASP A 247 24.93 -0.35 -12.81
C ASP A 247 25.33 -1.46 -11.85
N GLU A 248 24.36 -2.17 -11.28
CA GLU A 248 24.63 -3.35 -10.46
C GLU A 248 25.21 -4.51 -11.29
N VAL A 249 24.68 -4.75 -12.50
CA VAL A 249 25.23 -5.74 -13.44
C VAL A 249 26.68 -5.42 -13.83
N LYS A 250 27.00 -4.14 -14.07
CA LYS A 250 28.39 -3.70 -14.36
C LYS A 250 29.33 -3.89 -13.16
N LYS A 251 28.82 -3.75 -11.93
CA LYS A 251 29.63 -3.97 -10.72
C LYS A 251 29.86 -5.46 -10.47
N SER A 252 28.83 -6.29 -10.60
CA SER A 252 28.92 -7.73 -10.37
C SER A 252 29.76 -8.45 -11.41
N SER A 253 29.65 -8.07 -12.68
CA SER A 253 30.49 -8.62 -13.78
C SER A 253 31.99 -8.39 -13.59
N LYS A 254 32.40 -7.34 -12.87
CA LYS A 254 33.82 -7.09 -12.51
C LYS A 254 34.32 -8.01 -11.39
N VAL A 255 33.42 -8.62 -10.62
CA VAL A 255 33.72 -9.44 -9.45
C VAL A 255 33.52 -10.94 -9.70
N MET A 256 32.74 -11.31 -10.72
CA MET A 256 32.47 -12.72 -11.06
C MET A 256 33.75 -13.45 -11.52
N LYS A 257 34.04 -14.59 -10.88
CA LYS A 257 35.11 -15.50 -11.29
C LYS A 257 34.63 -16.35 -12.48
N PRO A 258 35.54 -16.72 -13.42
CA PRO A 258 35.22 -17.65 -14.50
C PRO A 258 34.91 -19.02 -13.88
N GLY A 259 33.62 -19.37 -13.80
CA GLY A 259 33.12 -20.59 -13.15
C GLY A 259 31.66 -20.50 -12.67
N ASP A 260 31.13 -19.29 -12.48
CA ASP A 260 29.71 -19.04 -12.11
C ASP A 260 28.75 -19.00 -13.33
N GLU A 261 29.10 -19.70 -14.41
CA GLU A 261 28.51 -19.58 -15.76
C GLU A 261 27.00 -19.94 -15.88
N PHE A 262 26.34 -20.38 -14.80
CA PHE A 262 24.99 -20.95 -14.85
C PHE A 262 23.90 -20.16 -14.11
N GLU A 263 24.20 -19.06 -13.41
CA GLU A 263 23.14 -18.26 -12.77
C GLU A 263 22.67 -17.14 -13.70
N GLN A 264 21.56 -17.38 -14.43
CA GLN A 264 20.76 -16.30 -15.00
C GLN A 264 20.29 -15.39 -13.87
N HIS A 265 20.77 -14.14 -13.87
CA HIS A 265 20.37 -13.15 -12.88
C HIS A 265 19.09 -12.46 -13.35
N MET A 266 18.06 -12.50 -12.50
CA MET A 266 16.79 -11.83 -12.75
C MET A 266 16.73 -10.54 -11.93
N TYR A 267 16.23 -9.47 -12.54
CA TYR A 267 15.96 -8.20 -11.86
C TYR A 267 14.47 -7.88 -11.97
N LEU A 268 13.81 -7.64 -10.85
CA LEU A 268 12.42 -7.20 -10.81
C LEU A 268 12.41 -5.69 -10.55
N LEU A 269 12.03 -4.89 -11.54
CA LEU A 269 11.80 -3.46 -11.37
C LEU A 269 10.35 -3.27 -10.89
N LEU A 270 10.18 -2.65 -9.72
CA LEU A 270 8.87 -2.51 -9.07
C LEU A 270 8.62 -1.06 -8.65
N SER A 271 7.57 -0.45 -9.22
CA SER A 271 7.11 0.90 -8.87
C SER A 271 5.80 0.91 -8.07
N VAL A 272 5.38 -0.25 -7.52
CA VAL A 272 4.03 -0.52 -6.96
C VAL A 272 2.94 -0.49 -8.02
N ARG A 273 2.92 0.51 -8.91
CA ARG A 273 1.95 0.62 -10.00
C ARG A 273 2.30 -0.22 -11.20
N HIS A 274 3.58 -0.37 -11.51
CA HIS A 274 4.05 -1.08 -12.69
C HIS A 274 5.18 -2.02 -12.32
N ILE A 275 5.33 -3.07 -13.12
CA ILE A 275 6.43 -4.02 -13.00
C ILE A 275 7.07 -4.33 -14.34
N ILE A 276 8.36 -4.60 -14.29
CA ILE A 276 9.17 -5.07 -15.41
C ILE A 276 10.09 -6.16 -14.89
N LEU A 277 10.14 -7.29 -15.57
CA LEU A 277 11.11 -8.34 -15.30
C LEU A 277 12.24 -8.24 -16.31
N CYS A 278 13.46 -8.11 -15.81
CA CYS A 278 14.68 -8.09 -16.60
C CYS A 278 15.46 -9.39 -16.41
N HIS A 279 16.00 -9.91 -17.50
CA HIS A 279 16.87 -11.08 -17.55
C HIS A 279 18.24 -10.67 -18.06
N VAL A 280 19.27 -11.02 -17.29
CA VAL A 280 20.66 -10.78 -17.66
C VAL A 280 21.24 -12.08 -18.19
N ASP A 281 21.77 -12.02 -19.42
CA ASP A 281 22.45 -13.15 -20.03
C ASP A 281 23.88 -13.32 -19.49
N SER A 282 24.54 -14.43 -19.86
CA SER A 282 25.93 -14.70 -19.47
C SER A 282 26.94 -13.69 -20.04
N LYS A 283 26.53 -12.86 -21.00
CA LYS A 283 27.34 -11.80 -21.61
C LYS A 283 27.11 -10.44 -20.94
N GLY A 284 26.22 -10.37 -19.94
CA GLY A 284 25.86 -9.14 -19.24
C GLY A 284 24.85 -8.25 -19.99
N SER A 285 24.24 -8.74 -21.07
CA SER A 285 23.17 -8.05 -21.78
C SER A 285 21.84 -8.21 -21.04
N ILE A 286 21.08 -7.11 -20.93
CA ILE A 286 19.80 -7.08 -20.24
C ILE A 286 18.67 -7.14 -21.27
N SER A 287 17.82 -8.15 -21.16
CA SER A 287 16.54 -8.23 -21.85
C SER A 287 15.40 -7.99 -20.85
N TYR A 288 14.26 -7.46 -21.29
CA TYR A 288 13.16 -7.12 -20.38
C TYR A 288 11.79 -7.42 -20.98
N THR A 289 10.81 -7.64 -20.11
CA THR A 289 9.39 -7.78 -20.49
C THR A 289 8.77 -6.42 -20.79
N ALA A 290 7.59 -6.42 -21.42
CA ALA A 290 6.81 -5.20 -21.55
C ALA A 290 6.43 -4.64 -20.16
N PRO A 291 6.43 -3.31 -19.96
CA PRO A 291 5.89 -2.71 -18.76
C PRO A 291 4.43 -3.12 -18.56
N THR A 292 4.12 -3.66 -17.39
CA THR A 292 2.78 -4.16 -17.08
C THR A 292 2.25 -3.50 -15.82
N ALA A 293 1.01 -3.00 -15.88
CA ALA A 293 0.31 -2.42 -14.76
C ALA A 293 -0.01 -3.46 -13.68
N LEU A 294 0.35 -3.16 -12.44
CA LEU A 294 0.13 -3.97 -11.24
C LEU A 294 -0.95 -3.35 -10.33
N MET A 295 -0.84 -2.07 -10.00
CA MET A 295 -1.77 -1.35 -9.09
C MET A 295 -2.17 0.00 -9.69
N ASP A 296 -2.77 -0.01 -10.88
CA ASP A 296 -3.06 1.21 -11.63
C ASP A 296 -4.21 2.00 -10.99
N PRO A 297 -4.09 3.33 -10.78
CA PRO A 297 -5.27 4.16 -10.55
C PRO A 297 -6.25 4.02 -11.73
N PRO A 298 -7.57 4.04 -11.46
CA PRO A 298 -8.57 3.87 -12.50
C PRO A 298 -8.45 5.00 -13.54
N THR A 299 -8.68 4.65 -14.80
CA THR A 299 -8.82 5.63 -15.89
C THR A 299 -10.08 6.51 -15.74
N THR A 300 -11.02 6.13 -14.87
CA THR A 300 -12.20 6.94 -14.51
C THR A 300 -12.21 7.33 -13.02
N PRO A 301 -12.43 8.62 -12.68
CA PRO A 301 -12.42 9.10 -11.29
C PRO A 301 -13.47 8.46 -10.34
N MET A 302 -14.40 7.66 -10.88
CA MET A 302 -15.56 7.12 -10.13
C MET A 302 -15.43 5.63 -9.77
N ASP A 303 -14.61 4.84 -10.46
CA ASP A 303 -14.63 3.38 -10.36
C ASP A 303 -13.32 2.80 -9.80
N GLY A 304 -13.14 2.90 -8.48
CA GLY A 304 -12.25 1.98 -7.74
C GLY A 304 -10.75 2.05 -8.08
N ILE A 305 -10.04 0.93 -7.96
CA ILE A 305 -8.71 0.71 -8.54
C ILE A 305 -8.91 -0.45 -9.50
N ASP A 306 -8.34 -0.37 -10.69
CA ASP A 306 -8.41 -1.48 -11.64
C ASP A 306 -7.75 -2.70 -11.02
N LEU A 307 -8.41 -3.86 -11.11
CA LEU A 307 -7.90 -5.10 -10.54
C LEU A 307 -6.47 -5.35 -11.07
N PRO A 308 -5.55 -5.86 -10.23
CA PRO A 308 -4.19 -6.14 -10.68
C PRO A 308 -4.19 -7.01 -11.93
N SER A 309 -3.42 -6.62 -12.95
CA SER A 309 -3.36 -7.37 -14.21
C SER A 309 -2.92 -8.81 -13.95
N PRO A 310 -3.64 -9.82 -14.47
CA PRO A 310 -3.21 -11.22 -14.40
C PRO A 310 -1.78 -11.42 -14.91
N THR A 311 -1.40 -10.68 -15.97
CA THR A 311 -0.04 -10.71 -16.53
C THR A 311 0.98 -10.17 -15.53
N ALA A 312 0.66 -9.09 -14.81
CA ALA A 312 1.56 -8.54 -13.81
C ALA A 312 1.73 -9.49 -12.62
N ILE A 313 0.64 -10.06 -12.12
CA ILE A 313 0.72 -11.06 -11.04
C ILE A 313 1.54 -12.27 -11.48
N ASN A 314 1.40 -12.70 -12.73
CA ASN A 314 2.19 -13.79 -13.27
C ASN A 314 3.69 -13.47 -13.27
N LEU A 315 4.08 -12.30 -13.81
CA LEU A 315 5.47 -11.85 -13.81
C LEU A 315 6.02 -11.72 -12.38
N LEU A 316 5.24 -11.18 -11.45
CA LEU A 316 5.62 -11.06 -10.05
C LEU A 316 5.88 -12.43 -9.40
N LEU A 317 4.98 -13.40 -9.61
CA LEU A 317 5.13 -14.75 -9.07
C LEU A 317 6.29 -15.52 -9.71
N GLN A 318 6.55 -15.32 -11.00
CA GLN A 318 7.72 -15.90 -11.67
C GLN A 318 9.01 -15.31 -11.12
N ALA A 319 9.08 -13.99 -11.01
CA ALA A 319 10.23 -13.27 -10.47
C ALA A 319 10.53 -13.68 -9.02
N LEU A 320 9.50 -13.88 -8.20
CA LEU A 320 9.63 -14.21 -6.79
C LEU A 320 9.49 -15.73 -6.51
N SER A 321 9.60 -16.56 -7.55
CA SER A 321 9.61 -18.01 -7.36
C SER A 321 10.80 -18.44 -6.52
N PRO A 322 10.61 -19.39 -5.59
CA PRO A 322 11.68 -19.80 -4.69
C PRO A 322 12.84 -20.39 -5.49
N ALA A 323 14.06 -20.01 -5.12
CA ALA A 323 15.28 -20.42 -5.81
C ALA A 323 15.45 -21.95 -5.87
N ARG A 324 14.87 -22.65 -4.89
CA ARG A 324 14.79 -24.10 -4.84
C ARG A 324 13.32 -24.50 -4.72
N PRO A 325 12.87 -25.56 -5.40
CA PRO A 325 11.54 -26.09 -5.17
C PRO A 325 11.37 -26.43 -3.68
N PRO A 326 10.15 -26.31 -3.13
CA PRO A 326 9.86 -26.76 -1.77
C PRO A 326 10.35 -28.20 -1.58
N PRO A 327 10.87 -28.55 -0.38
CA PRO A 327 11.37 -29.90 -0.14
C PRO A 327 10.24 -30.90 -0.38
N TYR A 328 10.50 -31.86 -1.27
CA TYR A 328 9.55 -32.93 -1.55
C TYR A 328 9.55 -33.90 -0.37
N THR A 329 8.45 -33.90 0.39
CA THR A 329 8.24 -34.78 1.55
C THR A 329 7.13 -35.79 1.26
N PRO A 330 7.02 -36.90 2.04
CA PRO A 330 6.02 -37.94 1.80
C PRO A 330 4.56 -37.45 1.74
N ILE A 331 4.24 -36.30 2.36
CA ILE A 331 2.91 -35.68 2.30
C ILE A 331 2.49 -35.31 0.87
N HIS A 332 3.45 -35.05 -0.04
CA HIS A 332 3.19 -34.72 -1.43
C HIS A 332 2.70 -35.93 -2.25
N ASN A 333 2.90 -37.15 -1.75
CA ASN A 333 2.40 -38.39 -2.37
C ASN A 333 0.95 -38.70 -1.96
N LEU A 334 0.39 -37.98 -0.99
CA LEU A 334 -0.99 -38.18 -0.60
C LEU A 334 -1.94 -37.62 -1.67
N PRO A 335 -3.13 -38.22 -1.85
CA PRO A 335 -4.21 -37.61 -2.63
C PRO A 335 -4.47 -36.16 -2.19
N LEU A 336 -4.84 -35.30 -3.14
CA LEU A 336 -5.04 -33.87 -2.88
C LEU A 336 -6.07 -33.63 -1.77
N GLU A 337 -7.09 -34.48 -1.67
CA GLU A 337 -8.12 -34.41 -0.64
C GLU A 337 -7.55 -34.64 0.77
N LEU A 338 -6.54 -35.50 0.90
CA LEU A 338 -5.85 -35.72 2.16
C LEU A 338 -4.90 -34.56 2.47
N GLN A 339 -4.21 -34.02 1.46
CA GLN A 339 -3.39 -32.82 1.64
C GLN A 339 -4.24 -31.64 2.12
N ASP A 340 -5.40 -31.41 1.49
CA ASP A 340 -6.34 -30.35 1.87
C ASP A 340 -6.88 -30.55 3.29
N ARG A 341 -7.24 -31.78 3.66
CA ARG A 341 -7.65 -32.10 5.04
C ARG A 341 -6.54 -31.84 6.05
N ILE A 342 -5.29 -32.14 5.72
CA ILE A 342 -4.15 -31.85 6.60
C ILE A 342 -3.99 -30.34 6.77
N LEU A 343 -4.03 -29.57 5.67
CA LEU A 343 -3.93 -28.11 5.71
C LEU A 343 -5.05 -27.47 6.55
N LEU A 344 -6.28 -27.97 6.43
CA LEU A 344 -7.42 -27.56 7.24
C LEU A 344 -7.28 -27.98 8.71
N TYR A 345 -6.63 -29.10 9.01
CA TYR A 345 -6.44 -29.55 10.39
C TYR A 345 -5.38 -28.73 11.14
N VAL A 346 -4.36 -28.24 10.44
CA VAL A 346 -3.28 -27.44 11.03
C VAL A 346 -3.58 -25.93 11.10
N SER A 347 -4.76 -25.51 10.60
CA SER A 347 -5.20 -24.11 10.54
C SER A 347 -6.58 -23.97 11.18
N HIS A 348 -6.92 -22.86 11.82
CA HIS A 348 -8.29 -22.67 12.34
C HIS A 348 -9.26 -22.14 11.27
N GLY A 349 -8.74 -21.56 10.20
CA GLY A 349 -9.47 -20.90 9.13
C GLY A 349 -8.86 -21.16 7.75
N PRO A 350 -9.65 -20.88 6.69
CA PRO A 350 -9.29 -21.26 5.32
C PRO A 350 -8.13 -20.46 4.73
N ILE A 351 -7.87 -19.24 5.23
CA ILE A 351 -6.82 -18.37 4.69
C ILE A 351 -5.42 -18.85 5.09
N GLU A 352 -5.24 -19.28 6.34
CA GLU A 352 -3.95 -19.82 6.78
C GLU A 352 -3.66 -21.15 6.08
N ALA A 353 -4.68 -22.01 5.92
CA ALA A 353 -4.57 -23.24 5.13
C ALA A 353 -4.13 -22.97 3.69
N ALA A 354 -4.73 -21.96 3.04
CA ALA A 354 -4.35 -21.54 1.68
C ALA A 354 -2.91 -20.98 1.61
N ARG A 355 -2.51 -20.16 2.59
CA ARG A 355 -1.14 -19.63 2.70
C ARG A 355 -0.12 -20.75 2.87
N LEU A 356 -0.40 -21.71 3.75
CA LEU A 356 0.46 -22.89 3.97
C LEU A 356 0.53 -23.76 2.71
N GLY A 357 -0.60 -24.02 2.04
CA GLY A 357 -0.63 -24.76 0.77
C GLY A 357 0.18 -24.08 -0.34
N CYS A 358 0.17 -22.75 -0.40
CA CYS A 358 1.02 -21.97 -1.31
C CYS A 358 2.50 -22.05 -0.95
N THR A 359 2.83 -22.02 0.35
CA THR A 359 4.21 -22.05 0.84
C THR A 359 4.84 -23.43 0.67
N LEU A 360 4.11 -24.48 1.04
CA LEU A 360 4.57 -25.86 1.05
C LEU A 360 4.41 -26.56 -0.30
N GLY A 361 3.61 -26.02 -1.22
CA GLY A 361 3.32 -26.69 -2.48
C GLY A 361 2.23 -27.77 -2.37
N LEU A 362 1.43 -27.78 -1.30
CA LEU A 362 0.42 -28.79 -1.00
C LEU A 362 -1.02 -28.35 -1.29
N GLY A 363 -1.88 -29.32 -1.57
CA GLY A 363 -3.34 -29.16 -1.64
C GLY A 363 -3.90 -28.74 -3.00
N SER A 364 -5.19 -28.48 -3.10
CA SER A 364 -5.83 -27.95 -4.29
C SER A 364 -5.68 -26.42 -4.39
N PRO A 365 -5.94 -25.81 -5.58
CA PRO A 365 -6.10 -24.37 -5.69
C PRO A 365 -7.22 -23.85 -4.77
N PHE A 366 -7.00 -22.71 -4.12
CA PHE A 366 -7.96 -22.18 -3.13
C PHE A 366 -9.22 -21.66 -3.82
N ASN A 367 -10.36 -22.29 -3.53
CA ASN A 367 -11.64 -22.02 -4.18
C ASN A 367 -12.41 -20.82 -3.60
N TRP A 368 -11.85 -20.10 -2.62
CA TRP A 368 -12.50 -18.98 -1.92
C TRP A 368 -13.86 -19.33 -1.29
N MET A 369 -14.06 -20.60 -0.97
CA MET A 369 -15.23 -21.11 -0.26
C MET A 369 -14.83 -21.62 1.12
N ARG A 370 -15.70 -21.42 2.10
CA ARG A 370 -15.55 -22.00 3.43
C ARG A 370 -15.88 -23.50 3.38
N PRO A 371 -15.09 -24.36 4.06
CA PRO A 371 -15.47 -25.74 4.27
C PRO A 371 -16.76 -25.84 5.11
N ILE A 372 -17.46 -26.97 4.97
CA ILE A 372 -18.65 -27.28 5.77
C ILE A 372 -18.21 -27.66 7.19
N ASP A 373 -18.28 -26.72 8.12
CA ASP A 373 -17.93 -26.94 9.53
C ASP A 373 -19.13 -26.64 10.42
N TRP A 374 -19.97 -27.63 10.74
CA TRP A 374 -21.12 -27.44 11.63
C TRP A 374 -20.69 -26.80 12.97
N PRO A 375 -21.32 -25.71 13.45
CA PRO A 375 -22.59 -25.11 13.04
C PRO A 375 -22.52 -24.05 11.93
N ARG A 376 -21.35 -23.82 11.34
CA ARG A 376 -21.09 -22.83 10.29
C ARG A 376 -21.50 -23.41 8.93
N ARG A 377 -22.28 -22.63 8.18
CA ARG A 377 -22.66 -23.00 6.81
C ARG A 377 -21.53 -22.67 5.84
N GLU A 378 -21.44 -23.48 4.79
CA GLU A 378 -20.64 -23.17 3.61
C GLU A 378 -21.00 -21.78 3.07
N GLY A 379 -20.03 -21.12 2.47
CA GLY A 379 -20.25 -19.89 1.74
C GLY A 379 -18.95 -19.21 1.33
N PRO A 380 -19.04 -18.12 0.57
CA PRO A 380 -17.86 -17.43 0.09
C PRO A 380 -17.08 -16.83 1.25
N VAL A 381 -15.75 -16.94 1.17
CA VAL A 381 -14.82 -16.18 2.01
C VAL A 381 -14.74 -14.78 1.43
N GLN A 382 -15.11 -13.77 2.23
CA GLN A 382 -15.21 -12.39 1.75
C GLN A 382 -14.29 -11.47 2.52
N LEU A 383 -13.80 -10.43 1.83
CA LEU A 383 -13.08 -9.33 2.44
C LEU A 383 -13.99 -8.63 3.46
N LEU A 384 -13.53 -8.55 4.70
CA LEU A 384 -14.23 -7.89 5.79
C LEU A 384 -13.74 -6.43 5.86
N LEU A 385 -14.65 -5.47 5.64
CA LEU A 385 -14.30 -4.03 5.65
C LEU A 385 -14.35 -3.41 7.06
N THR A 386 -15.15 -3.99 7.94
CA THR A 386 -15.41 -3.50 9.31
C THR A 386 -15.44 -4.68 10.26
N PRO A 387 -14.90 -4.56 11.48
CA PRO A 387 -15.09 -5.59 12.50
C PRO A 387 -16.58 -5.83 12.73
N SER A 388 -16.90 -7.06 13.09
CA SER A 388 -18.29 -7.44 13.38
C SER A 388 -18.32 -8.42 14.54
N HIS A 389 -19.45 -8.50 15.22
CA HIS A 389 -19.62 -9.39 16.37
C HIS A 389 -19.24 -10.82 16.00
N ARG A 390 -18.59 -11.50 16.95
CA ARG A 390 -18.20 -12.90 16.84
C ARG A 390 -18.87 -13.72 17.92
N SER A 391 -19.33 -14.90 17.54
CA SER A 391 -19.83 -15.95 18.41
C SER A 391 -19.27 -17.30 17.95
N GLU A 392 -19.46 -18.36 18.72
CA GLU A 392 -19.00 -19.71 18.34
C GLU A 392 -19.54 -20.15 16.97
N GLY A 393 -20.75 -19.69 16.61
CA GLY A 393 -21.37 -19.94 15.31
C GLY A 393 -20.91 -19.04 14.17
N THR A 394 -20.13 -17.98 14.41
CA THR A 394 -19.59 -17.13 13.33
C THR A 394 -18.33 -17.75 12.72
N PRO A 395 -18.11 -17.63 11.40
CA PRO A 395 -16.87 -18.12 10.78
C PRO A 395 -15.62 -17.46 11.35
N VAL A 396 -14.49 -18.16 11.27
CA VAL A 396 -13.18 -17.63 11.69
C VAL A 396 -12.84 -16.41 10.86
N GLU A 397 -12.51 -15.32 11.54
CA GLU A 397 -11.95 -14.15 10.89
C GLU A 397 -10.44 -14.32 10.77
N SER A 398 -9.90 -14.19 9.55
CA SER A 398 -8.47 -14.34 9.27
C SER A 398 -7.87 -12.99 8.90
N LYS A 399 -7.00 -12.45 9.76
CA LYS A 399 -6.34 -11.15 9.57
C LYS A 399 -4.92 -11.34 9.07
N ILE A 400 -4.53 -10.62 8.02
CA ILE A 400 -3.16 -10.67 7.49
C ILE A 400 -2.28 -9.64 8.20
N TYR A 401 -1.09 -10.05 8.63
CA TYR A 401 -0.10 -9.21 9.31
C TYR A 401 1.26 -9.26 8.59
N PHE A 402 1.89 -8.09 8.50
CA PHE A 402 3.30 -7.95 8.10
C PHE A 402 4.14 -7.72 9.37
N GLY A 403 4.92 -8.73 9.77
CA GLY A 403 5.50 -8.77 11.11
C GLY A 403 4.40 -8.77 12.17
N ASP A 404 4.45 -7.81 13.09
CA ASP A 404 3.44 -7.63 14.14
C ASP A 404 2.37 -6.58 13.82
N VAL A 405 2.37 -6.05 12.60
CA VAL A 405 1.47 -4.97 12.19
C VAL A 405 0.37 -5.49 11.26
N PHE A 406 -0.87 -5.14 11.57
CA PHE A 406 -2.03 -5.52 10.76
C PHE A 406 -2.00 -4.84 9.39
N SER A 407 -2.19 -5.63 8.33
CA SER A 407 -2.13 -5.16 6.94
C SER A 407 -3.36 -4.39 6.47
N GLY A 408 -4.46 -4.40 7.25
CA GLY A 408 -5.75 -3.88 6.80
C GLY A 408 -6.63 -4.92 6.07
N VAL A 409 -6.07 -6.07 5.69
CA VAL A 409 -6.80 -7.15 5.00
C VAL A 409 -7.27 -8.19 6.02
N SER A 410 -8.59 -8.40 6.06
CA SER A 410 -9.24 -9.41 6.90
C SER A 410 -10.29 -10.16 6.09
N TYR A 411 -10.42 -11.46 6.32
CA TYR A 411 -11.36 -12.33 5.62
C TYR A 411 -12.29 -13.03 6.60
N ARG A 412 -13.55 -13.26 6.19
CA ARG A 412 -14.47 -14.12 6.94
C ARG A 412 -15.46 -14.85 6.05
#